data_AF-A0A950UEI0-F1
#
_entry.id   AF-A0A950UEI0-F1
#
_cell.length_a   1.000
_cell.length_b   1.000
_cell.length_c   1.000
_cell.angle_alpha   90.00
_cell.angle_beta   90.00
_cell.angle_gamma   90.00
#
_symmetry.space_group_name_H-M   'P 1'
#
loop_
_entity.id
_entity.type
_entity.pdbx_description
1 polymer ?
#
loop_
_entity_poly.entity_id
_entity_poly.type
_entity_poly.pdbx_seq_one_letter_code
_entity_poly.pdbx_strand_id
1 'polypeptide(L)'
;MLRLGGFLAAALLTVALAAPVLACNFDHAPTSRWSLANENGVEWLKTPCGERFYSLGVNILDGGNGEHAKLGDAYTGYDWEKFAPTLADWARETRHRLAEWGFNSAGGWSLPPQQLRLPTVIDLELGRRAKFHWFDPFSPDTEARMMTLAKELVAPYRGSPYRIGYFSDNEVGWWAGALFGFFSMKPADNLTKQRWVAMLRQHYGNDWALFTADFRPPDGVGSWDELLAARQLTSLRPNSRGIDAVREWCGLVAERYYTLAERAIRAADPDALYFGDRLPIYYDPAAVKAMAPHVDAIAVNYNVDAGDGWLARYFFDGLEKLSGGKPVLVTEWFFAARENRTGNTNNGHLMTVGTQAERAQGAAAATRNFAALPEIVGTQWFQYYDHPKGGRSDGEDYNFGLVDIQDRPYERLVEALAAANRDAPTIHAAALEPSGRDAPVVLPHADIDIDAKSLTDWPKPASLLPPMKPSPGAVDFGEVYLSWSERGLALGTIGQDYFDISLFPYSGGFPLGDAYRLELGVDFGAGPRRFTLFFIPPRTKLHDYPEMQARLCAGSAQQAIASGCTPVKNAETVYFGADQPRITAEMLLPWSALGISLPQPGAKLRAEVTMTSWHGERWMSLSGAA
;
A
#
# COMPACT_ATOMS: atom_id res chain seq x y z
N MET A 1 0.03 69.16 -36.17
CA MET A 1 -0.01 68.57 -34.81
C MET A 1 -0.85 67.30 -34.93
N LEU A 2 -0.41 66.05 -34.77
CA LEU A 2 0.77 65.40 -34.18
C LEU A 2 1.25 64.29 -35.14
N ARG A 3 2.56 64.00 -35.12
CA ARG A 3 3.19 62.81 -35.72
C ARG A 3 2.98 61.60 -34.79
N LEU A 4 2.51 60.48 -35.32
CA LEU A 4 2.66 59.16 -34.68
C LEU A 4 3.97 58.51 -35.19
N GLY A 5 4.94 58.37 -34.28
CA GLY A 5 6.10 57.51 -34.48
C GLY A 5 5.84 56.16 -33.81
N GLY A 6 5.85 55.08 -34.58
CA GLY A 6 5.87 53.72 -34.06
C GLY A 6 7.31 53.26 -33.85
N PHE A 7 7.68 52.96 -32.61
CA PHE A 7 8.90 52.21 -32.28
C PHE A 7 8.53 50.72 -32.19
N LEU A 8 9.09 49.89 -33.08
CA LEU A 8 9.17 48.45 -32.87
C LEU A 8 10.31 48.18 -31.86
N ALA A 9 9.97 47.66 -30.69
CA ALA A 9 10.94 47.06 -29.78
C ALA A 9 11.09 45.57 -30.13
N ALA A 10 12.25 45.18 -30.63
CA ALA A 10 12.61 43.78 -30.82
C ALA A 10 13.02 43.19 -29.46
N ALA A 11 12.22 42.26 -28.93
CA ALA A 11 12.57 41.47 -27.77
C ALA A 11 13.57 40.37 -28.18
N LEU A 12 14.83 40.52 -27.77
CA LEU A 12 15.83 39.47 -27.83
C LEU A 12 15.52 38.44 -26.73
N LEU A 13 14.92 37.30 -27.11
CA LEU A 13 14.89 36.11 -26.25
C LEU A 13 16.31 35.53 -26.18
N THR A 14 17.02 35.80 -25.08
CA THR A 14 18.21 35.02 -24.71
C THR A 14 17.76 33.66 -24.22
N VAL A 15 17.84 32.65 -25.08
CA VAL A 15 17.78 31.24 -24.67
C VAL A 15 19.07 30.94 -23.91
N ALA A 16 19.01 30.95 -22.59
CA ALA A 16 20.08 30.42 -21.76
C ALA A 16 20.12 28.90 -21.97
N LEU A 17 21.09 28.43 -22.75
CA LEU A 17 21.44 27.01 -22.81
C LEU A 17 21.92 26.60 -21.42
N ALA A 18 21.07 25.87 -20.67
CA ALA A 18 21.47 25.27 -19.42
C ALA A 18 22.64 24.31 -19.68
N ALA A 19 23.76 24.51 -18.98
CA ALA A 19 24.86 23.56 -19.00
C ALA A 19 24.33 22.18 -18.54
N PRO A 20 24.80 21.07 -19.13
CA PRO A 20 24.42 19.74 -18.67
C PRO A 20 24.82 19.62 -17.20
N VAL A 21 23.83 19.44 -16.32
CA VAL A 21 24.09 19.15 -14.91
C VAL A 21 24.70 17.75 -14.88
N LEU A 22 26.01 17.69 -14.60
CA LEU A 22 26.69 16.41 -14.39
C LEU A 22 26.05 15.70 -13.18
N ALA A 23 25.74 14.42 -13.31
CA ALA A 23 25.24 13.60 -12.21
C ALA A 23 26.24 13.61 -11.04
N CYS A 24 25.76 13.62 -9.78
CA CYS A 24 26.62 13.67 -8.61
C CYS A 24 27.62 12.51 -8.61
N ASN A 25 28.90 12.86 -8.46
CA ASN A 25 29.93 11.90 -8.14
C ASN A 25 29.96 11.69 -6.62
N PHE A 26 29.25 10.67 -6.13
CA PHE A 26 29.14 10.36 -4.71
C PHE A 26 30.48 10.11 -4.00
N ASP A 27 31.57 9.81 -4.73
CA ASP A 27 32.91 9.67 -4.14
C ASP A 27 33.52 10.99 -3.71
N HIS A 28 33.11 12.07 -4.38
CA HIS A 28 33.64 13.42 -4.21
C HIS A 28 32.51 14.40 -3.89
N ALA A 29 31.39 13.89 -3.38
CA ALA A 29 30.27 14.73 -2.99
C ALA A 29 30.69 15.68 -1.85
N PRO A 30 30.23 16.93 -1.86
CA PRO A 30 30.64 17.93 -0.87
C PRO A 30 30.10 17.63 0.53
N THR A 31 29.07 16.80 0.64
CA THR A 31 28.46 16.34 1.89
C THR A 31 27.99 14.89 1.74
N SER A 32 27.55 14.26 2.82
CA SER A 32 26.81 13.00 2.79
C SER A 32 25.30 13.16 2.92
N ARG A 33 24.80 14.40 3.01
CA ARG A 33 23.41 14.71 3.35
C ARG A 33 22.54 14.62 2.11
N TRP A 34 21.50 13.79 2.17
CA TRP A 34 20.38 13.81 1.24
C TRP A 34 19.28 14.68 1.83
N SER A 35 18.42 15.24 0.99
CA SER A 35 17.27 16.02 1.45
C SER A 35 16.05 15.80 0.55
N LEU A 36 14.91 16.32 1.00
CA LEU A 36 13.68 16.39 0.21
C LEU A 36 13.47 17.83 -0.25
N ALA A 37 12.81 18.02 -1.38
CA ALA A 37 12.39 19.33 -1.88
C ALA A 37 11.09 19.24 -2.67
N ASN A 38 10.14 20.12 -2.34
CA ASN A 38 8.98 20.37 -3.18
C ASN A 38 9.33 21.44 -4.22
N GLU A 39 9.22 21.12 -5.50
CA GLU A 39 9.48 22.03 -6.61
C GLU A 39 8.25 22.09 -7.52
N ASN A 40 7.44 23.15 -7.38
CA ASN A 40 6.17 23.36 -8.09
C ASN A 40 5.10 22.29 -7.83
N GLY A 41 4.99 21.82 -6.59
CA GLY A 41 4.02 20.79 -6.22
C GLY A 41 4.51 19.36 -6.45
N VAL A 42 5.72 19.17 -6.98
CA VAL A 42 6.34 17.84 -7.18
C VAL A 42 7.45 17.63 -6.15
N GLU A 43 7.40 16.50 -5.44
CA GLU A 43 8.37 16.12 -4.43
C GLU A 43 9.59 15.43 -5.03
N TRP A 44 10.79 15.83 -4.60
CA TRP A 44 12.05 15.26 -5.07
C TRP A 44 12.96 14.87 -3.92
N LEU A 45 13.68 13.76 -4.09
CA LEU A 45 14.96 13.61 -3.38
C LEU A 45 15.98 14.56 -3.99
N LYS A 46 16.88 15.07 -3.15
CA LYS A 46 18.05 15.84 -3.56
C LYS A 46 19.29 15.08 -3.15
N THR A 47 20.19 14.90 -4.11
CA THR A 47 21.48 14.25 -3.83
C THR A 47 22.35 15.17 -2.97
N PRO A 48 23.47 14.66 -2.41
CA PRO A 48 24.40 15.48 -1.65
C PRO A 48 25.13 16.55 -2.50
N CYS A 49 25.01 16.50 -3.83
CA CYS A 49 25.49 17.56 -4.74
C CYS A 49 24.40 18.60 -5.06
N GLY A 50 23.13 18.35 -4.73
CA GLY A 50 22.03 19.31 -4.81
C GLY A 50 21.12 19.17 -6.04
N GLU A 51 21.36 18.23 -6.95
CA GLU A 51 20.43 17.97 -8.06
C GLU A 51 19.19 17.16 -7.65
N ARG A 52 18.16 17.23 -8.48
CA ARG A 52 16.94 16.40 -8.35
C ARG A 52 17.29 14.92 -8.54
N PHE A 53 16.66 14.06 -7.76
CA PHE A 53 16.81 12.62 -7.85
C PHE A 53 15.44 11.96 -7.72
N TYR A 54 15.06 11.17 -8.72
CA TYR A 54 13.92 10.25 -8.63
C TYR A 54 14.49 8.85 -8.46
N SER A 55 14.23 8.23 -7.31
CA SER A 55 14.82 6.94 -6.97
C SER A 55 14.17 5.82 -7.77
N LEU A 56 14.94 5.12 -8.60
CA LEU A 56 14.53 3.90 -9.31
C LEU A 56 15.42 2.78 -8.80
N GLY A 57 14.96 2.09 -7.76
CA GLY A 57 15.76 1.13 -7.01
C GLY A 57 15.40 -0.32 -7.26
N VAL A 58 16.26 -1.21 -6.77
CA VAL A 58 16.02 -2.66 -6.70
C VAL A 58 16.35 -3.15 -5.29
N ASN A 59 15.47 -3.96 -4.70
CA ASN A 59 15.69 -4.64 -3.42
C ASN A 59 16.47 -5.95 -3.62
N ILE A 60 17.11 -6.43 -2.54
CA ILE A 60 17.80 -7.74 -2.50
C ILE A 60 18.92 -7.82 -3.55
N LEU A 61 19.80 -6.81 -3.53
CA LEU A 61 21.08 -6.84 -4.24
C LEU A 61 22.17 -7.42 -3.34
N ASP A 62 22.01 -8.69 -2.93
CA ASP A 62 22.83 -9.37 -1.91
C ASP A 62 23.75 -10.47 -2.47
N GLY A 63 23.57 -10.86 -3.75
CA GLY A 63 24.29 -11.95 -4.40
C GLY A 63 23.62 -13.33 -4.26
N GLY A 64 22.48 -13.42 -3.59
CA GLY A 64 21.87 -14.69 -3.22
C GLY A 64 22.32 -15.14 -1.83
N ASN A 65 21.39 -15.20 -0.88
CA ASN A 65 21.63 -15.77 0.45
C ASN A 65 21.92 -17.28 0.32
N GLY A 66 23.18 -17.66 0.53
CA GLY A 66 23.68 -19.04 0.32
C GLY A 66 22.95 -20.15 1.10
N GLU A 67 22.14 -19.83 2.10
CA GLU A 67 21.31 -20.79 2.84
C GLU A 67 20.08 -21.30 2.05
N HIS A 68 19.56 -20.52 1.09
CA HIS A 68 18.38 -20.90 0.28
C HIS A 68 18.76 -21.58 -1.06
N ALA A 69 20.04 -21.67 -1.35
CA ALA A 69 20.55 -22.17 -2.63
C ALA A 69 20.60 -23.70 -2.72
N LYS A 70 20.45 -24.45 -1.62
CA LYS A 70 20.68 -25.91 -1.60
C LYS A 70 19.58 -26.68 -0.87
N LEU A 71 18.95 -27.63 -1.56
CA LEU A 71 18.14 -28.70 -0.98
C LEU A 71 18.86 -30.05 -1.23
N GLY A 72 19.67 -30.49 -0.28
CA GLY A 72 20.64 -31.57 -0.53
C GLY A 72 21.74 -31.12 -1.50
N ASP A 73 22.04 -31.92 -2.53
CA ASP A 73 23.00 -31.57 -3.59
C ASP A 73 22.37 -30.73 -4.73
N ALA A 74 21.04 -30.55 -4.71
CA ALA A 74 20.33 -29.84 -5.77
C ALA A 74 20.29 -28.34 -5.48
N TYR A 75 20.68 -27.56 -6.49
CA TYR A 75 20.63 -26.12 -6.44
C TYR A 75 19.24 -25.59 -6.74
N THR A 76 18.69 -24.82 -5.80
CA THR A 76 17.31 -24.34 -5.87
C THR A 76 17.18 -22.83 -5.95
N GLY A 77 18.13 -22.05 -5.40
CA GLY A 77 18.06 -20.57 -5.34
C GLY A 77 19.04 -19.86 -6.27
N TYR A 78 19.16 -18.54 -6.21
CA TYR A 78 20.22 -17.76 -6.87
C TYR A 78 21.52 -17.76 -6.02
N ASP A 79 22.69 -17.67 -6.65
CA ASP A 79 24.01 -17.74 -6.02
C ASP A 79 25.06 -17.16 -6.96
N TRP A 80 25.61 -16.00 -6.57
CA TRP A 80 26.59 -15.26 -7.34
C TRP A 80 27.86 -16.06 -7.64
N GLU A 81 28.25 -17.04 -6.81
CA GLU A 81 29.51 -17.80 -6.94
C GLU A 81 29.58 -18.57 -8.28
N LYS A 82 28.43 -18.78 -8.93
CA LYS A 82 28.35 -19.45 -10.24
C LYS A 82 28.64 -18.55 -11.42
N PHE A 83 28.46 -17.25 -11.25
CA PHE A 83 28.44 -16.27 -12.34
C PHE A 83 29.58 -15.27 -12.25
N ALA A 84 30.22 -15.14 -11.09
CA ALA A 84 31.32 -14.21 -10.88
C ALA A 84 32.46 -14.81 -10.03
N PRO A 85 33.73 -14.44 -10.28
CA PRO A 85 34.86 -14.90 -9.47
C PRO A 85 34.84 -14.41 -8.03
N THR A 86 34.27 -13.23 -7.78
CA THR A 86 34.13 -12.62 -6.47
C THR A 86 32.80 -11.88 -6.34
N LEU A 87 32.32 -11.69 -5.12
CA LEU A 87 31.12 -10.88 -4.85
C LEU A 87 31.26 -9.44 -5.36
N ALA A 88 32.48 -8.89 -5.34
CA ALA A 88 32.77 -7.57 -5.89
C ALA A 88 32.65 -7.52 -7.42
N ASP A 89 33.03 -8.60 -8.11
CA ASP A 89 32.83 -8.72 -9.56
C ASP A 89 31.34 -8.85 -9.90
N TRP A 90 30.60 -9.65 -9.14
CA TRP A 90 29.14 -9.74 -9.24
C TRP A 90 28.47 -8.39 -9.01
N ALA A 91 28.84 -7.67 -7.94
CA ALA A 91 28.26 -6.37 -7.61
C ALA A 91 28.55 -5.32 -8.69
N ARG A 92 29.74 -5.37 -9.31
CA ARG A 92 30.11 -4.49 -10.42
C ARG A 92 29.29 -4.77 -11.67
N GLU A 93 29.14 -6.04 -12.05
CA GLU A 93 28.32 -6.45 -13.21
C GLU A 93 26.84 -6.14 -12.97
N THR A 94 26.32 -6.45 -11.79
CA THR A 94 24.94 -6.15 -11.40
C THR A 94 24.68 -4.65 -11.47
N ARG A 95 25.57 -3.81 -10.90
CA ARG A 95 25.47 -2.34 -11.02
C ARG A 95 25.51 -1.87 -12.48
N HIS A 96 26.33 -2.49 -13.33
CA HIS A 96 26.38 -2.17 -14.76
C HIS A 96 25.03 -2.45 -15.43
N ARG A 97 24.46 -3.65 -15.24
CA ARG A 97 23.13 -4.02 -15.77
C ARG A 97 22.04 -3.10 -15.28
N LEU A 98 22.01 -2.80 -13.97
CA LEU A 98 21.03 -1.87 -13.39
C LEU A 98 21.10 -0.49 -14.04
N ALA A 99 22.30 0.03 -14.28
CA ALA A 99 22.47 1.31 -14.98
C ALA A 99 21.98 1.25 -16.45
N GLU A 100 22.24 0.17 -17.18
CA GLU A 100 21.72 -0.04 -18.54
C GLU A 100 20.17 -0.13 -18.56
N TRP A 101 19.60 -0.74 -17.51
CA TRP A 101 18.17 -0.86 -17.30
C TRP A 101 17.54 0.38 -16.64
N GLY A 102 18.30 1.46 -16.47
CA GLY A 102 17.81 2.76 -15.96
C GLY A 102 17.53 2.80 -14.46
N PHE A 103 17.89 1.77 -13.69
CA PHE A 103 17.88 1.82 -12.24
C PHE A 103 19.09 2.63 -11.73
N ASN A 104 18.91 3.35 -10.62
CA ASN A 104 19.88 4.30 -10.10
C ASN A 104 20.10 4.21 -8.58
N SER A 105 19.40 3.32 -7.88
CA SER A 105 19.52 3.14 -6.43
C SER A 105 19.33 1.68 -6.00
N ALA A 106 19.54 1.41 -4.71
CA ALA A 106 19.30 0.13 -4.07
C ALA A 106 18.31 0.29 -2.90
N GLY A 107 17.49 -0.73 -2.69
CA GLY A 107 16.50 -0.81 -1.61
C GLY A 107 16.93 -1.71 -0.46
N GLY A 108 15.93 -2.18 0.29
CA GLY A 108 16.08 -3.07 1.43
C GLY A 108 16.87 -4.35 1.11
N TRP A 109 17.53 -4.89 2.14
CA TRP A 109 18.33 -6.12 2.12
C TRP A 109 19.37 -6.21 1.00
N SER A 110 19.88 -5.07 0.54
CA SER A 110 20.97 -4.99 -0.43
C SER A 110 22.33 -4.98 0.27
N LEU A 111 23.40 -5.35 -0.45
CA LEU A 111 24.78 -5.19 0.06
C LEU A 111 25.04 -3.74 0.51
N PRO A 112 25.99 -3.52 1.44
CA PRO A 112 26.35 -2.18 1.89
C PRO A 112 26.66 -1.21 0.74
N PRO A 113 26.27 0.07 0.82
CA PRO A 113 26.51 1.07 -0.22
C PRO A 113 27.99 1.20 -0.64
N GLN A 114 28.93 0.93 0.29
CA GLN A 114 30.37 0.94 0.01
C GLN A 114 30.80 -0.18 -0.93
N GLN A 115 30.07 -1.31 -0.93
CA GLN A 115 30.32 -2.45 -1.82
C GLN A 115 29.57 -2.29 -3.14
N LEU A 116 28.28 -1.93 -3.10
CA LEU A 116 27.48 -1.75 -4.32
C LEU A 116 27.89 -0.53 -5.13
N ARG A 117 28.31 0.55 -4.45
CA ARG A 117 28.59 1.85 -5.08
C ARG A 117 27.34 2.41 -5.78
N LEU A 118 26.19 2.26 -5.11
CA LEU A 118 24.87 2.75 -5.50
C LEU A 118 24.22 3.50 -4.33
N PRO A 119 23.53 4.64 -4.57
CA PRO A 119 22.67 5.26 -3.58
C PRO A 119 21.70 4.24 -2.98
N THR A 120 21.65 4.12 -1.67
CA THR A 120 20.89 3.06 -0.98
C THR A 120 20.09 3.63 0.17
N VAL A 121 18.86 3.15 0.34
CA VAL A 121 18.10 3.26 1.59
C VAL A 121 18.27 1.94 2.36
N ILE A 122 18.80 2.00 3.57
CA ILE A 122 19.22 0.81 4.33
C ILE A 122 18.10 0.38 5.29
N ASP A 123 17.74 -0.89 5.29
CA ASP A 123 16.89 -1.48 6.32
C ASP A 123 17.72 -1.84 7.56
N LEU A 124 17.35 -1.26 8.71
CA LEU A 124 18.02 -1.49 10.00
C LEU A 124 17.41 -2.66 10.77
N GLU A 125 16.16 -3.04 10.51
CA GLU A 125 15.38 -3.99 11.31
C GLU A 125 15.39 -3.63 12.82
N LEU A 126 15.43 -2.33 13.13
CA LEU A 126 15.69 -1.75 14.43
C LEU A 126 14.67 -2.21 15.48
N GLY A 127 13.37 -2.07 15.22
CA GLY A 127 12.32 -2.43 16.16
C GLY A 127 12.25 -3.93 16.39
N ARG A 128 12.40 -4.74 15.32
CA ARG A 128 12.47 -6.20 15.46
C ARG A 128 13.67 -6.62 16.29
N ARG A 129 14.86 -6.11 16.01
CA ARG A 129 16.10 -6.43 16.75
C ARG A 129 16.04 -5.92 18.19
N ALA A 130 15.40 -4.78 18.44
CA ALA A 130 15.20 -4.22 19.77
C ALA A 130 14.11 -4.94 20.58
N LYS A 131 13.41 -5.91 19.98
CA LYS A 131 12.25 -6.59 20.57
C LYS A 131 11.17 -5.58 20.98
N PHE A 132 10.80 -4.69 20.05
CA PHE A 132 9.66 -3.79 20.21
C PHE A 132 8.37 -4.49 19.79
N HIS A 133 8.33 -4.94 18.54
CA HIS A 133 7.15 -5.52 17.88
C HIS A 133 6.74 -6.81 18.58
N TRP A 134 5.51 -6.88 19.10
CA TRP A 134 4.99 -8.06 19.76
C TRP A 134 5.75 -8.47 21.05
N PHE A 135 6.33 -7.50 21.77
CA PHE A 135 6.96 -7.71 23.10
C PHE A 135 6.31 -6.81 24.17
N ASP A 136 7.10 -6.00 24.89
CA ASP A 136 6.63 -5.02 25.87
C ASP A 136 7.15 -3.62 25.49
N PRO A 137 6.53 -2.95 24.51
CA PRO A 137 6.98 -1.65 24.00
C PRO A 137 7.02 -0.53 25.05
N PHE A 138 6.26 -0.66 26.14
CA PHE A 138 6.25 0.28 27.26
C PHE A 138 7.21 -0.12 28.40
N SER A 139 8.00 -1.18 28.23
CA SER A 139 9.14 -1.46 29.12
C SER A 139 10.13 -0.28 29.12
N PRO A 140 10.63 0.16 30.28
CA PRO A 140 11.60 1.26 30.37
C PRO A 140 12.91 0.96 29.63
N ASP A 141 13.26 -0.32 29.50
CA ASP A 141 14.50 -0.76 28.82
C ASP A 141 14.41 -0.67 27.29
N THR A 142 13.20 -0.57 26.73
CA THR A 142 12.98 -0.58 25.27
C THR A 142 13.69 0.58 24.59
N GLU A 143 13.65 1.78 25.18
CA GLU A 143 14.34 2.95 24.64
C GLU A 143 15.86 2.74 24.61
N ALA A 144 16.44 2.30 25.74
CA ALA A 144 17.89 2.06 25.81
C ALA A 144 18.38 1.01 24.80
N ARG A 145 17.58 -0.06 24.57
CA ARG A 145 17.87 -1.07 23.54
C ARG A 145 17.86 -0.47 22.14
N MET A 146 16.82 0.29 21.79
CA MET A 146 16.73 0.93 20.47
C MET A 146 17.86 1.94 20.24
N MET A 147 18.19 2.77 21.24
CA MET A 147 19.30 3.72 21.15
C MET A 147 20.65 3.02 20.92
N THR A 148 20.91 1.92 21.63
CA THR A 148 22.15 1.15 21.50
C THR A 148 22.25 0.49 20.13
N LEU A 149 21.18 -0.20 19.70
CA LEU A 149 21.14 -0.89 18.41
C LEU A 149 21.23 0.08 17.24
N ALA A 150 20.53 1.22 17.28
CA ALA A 150 20.60 2.20 16.21
C ALA A 150 22.04 2.68 16.00
N LYS A 151 22.78 2.98 17.08
CA LYS A 151 24.19 3.37 16.99
C LYS A 151 25.05 2.30 16.31
N GLU A 152 24.84 1.02 16.64
CA GLU A 152 25.58 -0.10 16.06
C GLU A 152 25.24 -0.30 14.57
N LEU A 153 23.95 -0.33 14.24
CA LEU A 153 23.44 -0.63 12.90
C LEU A 153 23.73 0.49 11.89
N VAL A 154 23.75 1.75 12.34
CA VAL A 154 24.00 2.94 11.51
C VAL A 154 25.49 3.19 11.28
N ALA A 155 26.36 2.78 12.21
CA ALA A 155 27.79 3.08 12.18
C ALA A 155 28.50 2.76 10.84
N PRO A 156 28.20 1.65 10.12
CA PRO A 156 28.83 1.35 8.84
C PRO A 156 28.47 2.33 7.71
N TYR A 157 27.37 3.07 7.82
CA TYR A 157 26.80 3.87 6.72
C TYR A 157 26.88 5.37 6.96
N ARG A 158 27.00 5.79 8.22
CA ARG A 158 27.07 7.19 8.61
C ARG A 158 28.19 7.92 7.87
N GLY A 159 27.86 9.08 7.30
CA GLY A 159 28.81 9.92 6.56
C GLY A 159 29.10 9.44 5.13
N SER A 160 28.47 8.36 4.66
CA SER A 160 28.57 7.93 3.27
C SER A 160 27.64 8.76 2.38
N PRO A 161 28.12 9.38 1.29
CA PRO A 161 27.23 10.04 0.32
C PRO A 161 26.32 9.08 -0.45
N TYR A 162 26.63 7.78 -0.44
CA TYR A 162 25.75 6.75 -1.01
C TYR A 162 24.58 6.38 -0.09
N ARG A 163 24.53 6.87 1.16
CA ARG A 163 23.43 6.59 2.09
C ARG A 163 22.33 7.65 1.92
N ILE A 164 21.24 7.27 1.26
CA ILE A 164 20.04 8.11 1.15
C ILE A 164 19.41 8.28 2.54
N GLY A 165 19.21 7.17 3.25
CA GLY A 165 18.59 7.16 4.57
C GLY A 165 18.34 5.76 5.09
N TYR A 166 17.41 5.65 6.03
CA TYR A 166 17.11 4.41 6.74
C TYR A 166 15.62 4.09 6.74
N PHE A 167 15.32 2.80 6.54
CA PHE A 167 14.10 2.18 7.04
C PHE A 167 14.37 1.68 8.46
N SER A 168 13.44 1.90 9.38
CA SER A 168 13.55 1.36 10.73
C SER A 168 13.23 -0.12 10.78
N ASP A 169 12.27 -0.60 9.99
CA ASP A 169 11.88 -2.00 9.86
C ASP A 169 11.19 -2.20 8.48
N ASN A 170 10.60 -3.38 8.27
CA ASN A 170 9.76 -3.71 7.13
C ASN A 170 8.43 -4.31 7.59
N GLU A 171 7.31 -3.80 7.06
CA GLU A 171 5.95 -4.33 7.23
C GLU A 171 5.64 -4.75 8.67
N VAL A 172 5.94 -3.87 9.63
CA VAL A 172 5.58 -4.09 11.05
C VAL A 172 4.11 -4.48 11.17
N GLY A 173 3.29 -3.91 10.30
CA GLY A 173 1.91 -4.30 10.13
C GLY A 173 1.12 -3.86 11.34
N TRP A 174 0.69 -2.59 11.35
CA TRP A 174 -0.13 -2.00 12.40
C TRP A 174 -1.56 -2.56 12.35
N TRP A 175 -1.69 -3.88 12.56
CA TRP A 175 -2.91 -4.66 12.53
C TRP A 175 -3.68 -4.41 13.84
N ALA A 176 -4.49 -3.35 13.88
CA ALA A 176 -5.09 -2.84 15.10
C ALA A 176 -5.79 -3.92 15.94
N GLY A 177 -6.59 -4.78 15.30
CA GLY A 177 -7.29 -5.88 15.97
C GLY A 177 -6.35 -6.92 16.59
N ALA A 178 -5.33 -7.34 15.84
CA ALA A 178 -4.37 -8.35 16.30
C ALA A 178 -3.51 -7.80 17.43
N LEU A 179 -3.09 -6.54 17.32
CA LEU A 179 -2.33 -5.84 18.35
C LEU A 179 -3.15 -5.68 19.64
N PHE A 180 -4.41 -5.30 19.53
CA PHE A 180 -5.33 -5.21 20.66
C PHE A 180 -5.51 -6.57 21.33
N GLY A 181 -5.81 -7.61 20.54
CA GLY A 181 -5.99 -8.97 21.03
C GLY A 181 -4.73 -9.50 21.73
N PHE A 182 -3.56 -9.31 21.11
CA PHE A 182 -2.27 -9.73 21.65
C PHE A 182 -2.00 -9.16 23.04
N PHE A 183 -2.21 -7.85 23.22
CA PHE A 183 -2.00 -7.21 24.52
C PHE A 183 -3.10 -7.51 25.53
N SER A 184 -4.32 -7.84 25.09
CA SER A 184 -5.37 -8.29 26.00
C SER A 184 -5.04 -9.60 26.72
N MET A 185 -4.17 -10.44 26.15
CA MET A 185 -3.80 -11.76 26.71
C MET A 185 -2.50 -11.75 27.53
N LYS A 186 -1.81 -10.61 27.62
CA LYS A 186 -0.54 -10.49 28.34
C LYS A 186 -0.73 -10.57 29.87
N PRO A 187 0.31 -11.02 30.60
CA PRO A 187 0.25 -11.08 32.06
C PRO A 187 0.17 -9.69 32.68
N ALA A 188 -0.36 -9.58 33.90
CA ALA A 188 -0.61 -8.31 34.58
C ALA A 188 0.67 -7.47 34.86
N ASP A 189 1.83 -8.11 34.93
CA ASP A 189 3.15 -7.46 35.11
C ASP A 189 3.73 -6.91 33.80
N ASN A 190 3.15 -7.21 32.64
CA ASN A 190 3.50 -6.59 31.38
C ASN A 190 3.06 -5.11 31.39
N LEU A 191 4.00 -4.19 31.20
CA LEU A 191 3.72 -2.76 31.32
C LEU A 191 2.82 -2.27 30.18
N THR A 192 2.90 -2.93 29.02
CA THR A 192 2.03 -2.64 27.89
C THR A 192 0.58 -3.07 28.17
N LYS A 193 0.33 -4.21 28.83
CA LYS A 193 -1.01 -4.62 29.31
C LYS A 193 -1.58 -3.60 30.30
N GLN A 194 -0.77 -3.12 31.24
CA GLN A 194 -1.18 -2.08 32.18
C GLN A 194 -1.58 -0.79 31.46
N ARG A 195 -0.81 -0.38 30.44
CA ARG A 195 -1.13 0.76 29.58
C ARG A 195 -2.41 0.53 28.78
N TRP A 196 -2.64 -0.67 28.26
CA TRP A 196 -3.85 -1.06 27.54
C TRP A 196 -5.10 -0.93 28.43
N VAL A 197 -5.07 -1.49 29.65
CA VAL A 197 -6.17 -1.32 30.63
C VAL A 197 -6.37 0.15 30.98
N ALA A 198 -5.29 0.91 31.20
CA ALA A 198 -5.37 2.33 31.53
C ALA A 198 -6.03 3.15 30.42
N MET A 199 -5.70 2.87 29.15
CA MET A 199 -6.34 3.50 27.99
C MET A 199 -7.84 3.17 27.96
N LEU A 200 -8.23 1.90 28.11
CA LEU A 200 -9.64 1.52 28.12
C LEU A 200 -10.41 2.22 29.26
N ARG A 201 -9.82 2.29 30.46
CA ARG A 201 -10.42 3.04 31.58
C ARG A 201 -10.62 4.50 31.21
N GLN A 202 -9.66 5.13 30.55
CA GLN A 202 -9.79 6.53 30.13
C GLN A 202 -10.87 6.69 29.04
N HIS A 203 -10.82 5.87 27.99
CA HIS A 203 -11.74 5.89 26.86
C HIS A 203 -13.21 5.78 27.33
N TYR A 204 -13.48 4.88 28.28
CA TYR A 204 -14.82 4.64 28.80
C TYR A 204 -15.17 5.49 30.04
N GLY A 205 -14.38 6.50 30.40
CA GLY A 205 -14.65 7.34 31.58
C GLY A 205 -14.68 6.54 32.90
N ASN A 206 -13.90 5.46 32.96
CA ASN A 206 -13.82 4.45 34.02
C ASN A 206 -15.15 3.69 34.25
N ASP A 207 -16.10 3.78 33.31
CA ASP A 207 -17.38 3.07 33.34
C ASP A 207 -17.26 1.66 32.73
N TRP A 208 -17.36 0.66 33.60
CA TRP A 208 -17.31 -0.76 33.19
C TRP A 208 -18.51 -1.18 32.32
N ALA A 209 -19.68 -0.58 32.53
CA ALA A 209 -20.88 -0.91 31.77
C ALA A 209 -20.77 -0.44 30.31
N LEU A 210 -20.18 0.74 30.08
CA LEU A 210 -19.92 1.22 28.73
C LEU A 210 -18.89 0.33 28.00
N PHE A 211 -17.80 -0.06 28.69
CA PHE A 211 -16.83 -1.00 28.13
C PHE A 211 -17.47 -2.33 27.74
N THR A 212 -18.28 -2.91 28.62
CA THR A 212 -18.93 -4.22 28.37
C THR A 212 -20.09 -4.18 27.39
N ALA A 213 -20.59 -2.99 27.03
CA ALA A 213 -21.50 -2.80 25.91
C ALA A 213 -20.79 -2.99 24.56
N ASP A 214 -19.52 -2.59 24.48
CA ASP A 214 -18.71 -2.69 23.26
C ASP A 214 -17.90 -3.99 23.18
N PHE A 215 -17.46 -4.52 24.32
CA PHE A 215 -16.61 -5.68 24.42
C PHE A 215 -17.21 -6.80 25.26
N ARG A 216 -16.81 -8.02 24.96
CA ARG A 216 -17.01 -9.20 25.81
C ARG A 216 -15.66 -9.50 26.51
N PRO A 217 -15.51 -9.15 27.80
CA PRO A 217 -14.36 -9.61 28.56
C PRO A 217 -14.44 -11.14 28.76
N PRO A 218 -13.33 -11.79 29.16
CA PRO A 218 -13.36 -13.21 29.48
C PRO A 218 -14.36 -13.58 30.58
N ASP A 219 -14.83 -14.82 30.59
CA ASP A 219 -15.79 -15.31 31.57
C ASP A 219 -15.25 -15.13 33.00
N GLY A 220 -16.09 -14.58 33.89
CA GLY A 220 -15.72 -14.30 35.28
C GLY A 220 -14.97 -12.99 35.52
N VAL A 221 -14.69 -12.19 34.47
CA VAL A 221 -14.10 -10.86 34.59
C VAL A 221 -15.21 -9.81 34.67
N GLY A 222 -15.33 -9.14 35.82
CA GLY A 222 -16.36 -8.14 36.12
C GLY A 222 -15.83 -6.77 36.52
N SER A 223 -14.52 -6.55 36.46
CA SER A 223 -13.88 -5.29 36.84
C SER A 223 -12.58 -5.02 36.08
N TRP A 224 -12.09 -3.78 36.16
CA TRP A 224 -10.82 -3.37 35.55
C TRP A 224 -9.61 -4.13 36.11
N ASP A 225 -9.60 -4.42 37.41
CA ASP A 225 -8.49 -5.12 38.07
C ASP A 225 -8.46 -6.60 37.65
N GLU A 226 -9.63 -7.23 37.52
CA GLU A 226 -9.76 -8.58 36.97
C GLU A 226 -9.39 -8.62 35.48
N LEU A 227 -9.73 -7.58 34.71
CA LEU A 227 -9.34 -7.47 33.30
C LEU A 227 -7.83 -7.35 33.12
N LEU A 228 -7.15 -6.66 34.05
CA LEU A 228 -5.69 -6.59 34.11
C LEU A 228 -5.08 -7.96 34.42
N ALA A 229 -5.70 -8.74 35.33
CA ALA A 229 -5.25 -10.08 35.69
C ALA A 229 -5.54 -11.14 34.60
N ALA A 230 -6.56 -10.91 33.76
CA ALA A 230 -7.00 -11.85 32.75
C ALA A 230 -5.95 -12.09 31.66
N ARG A 231 -5.86 -13.35 31.19
CA ARG A 231 -4.93 -13.81 30.14
C ARG A 231 -5.64 -14.41 28.93
N GLN A 232 -6.96 -14.20 28.81
CA GLN A 232 -7.74 -14.60 27.64
C GLN A 232 -8.16 -13.38 26.82
N LEU A 233 -8.50 -13.63 25.55
CA LEU A 233 -8.85 -12.60 24.59
C LEU A 233 -10.08 -11.81 25.06
N THR A 234 -9.95 -10.48 25.07
CA THR A 234 -11.09 -9.56 25.15
C THR A 234 -11.64 -9.37 23.74
N SER A 235 -12.89 -9.76 23.52
CA SER A 235 -13.49 -9.82 22.18
C SER A 235 -14.39 -8.63 21.89
N LEU A 236 -14.40 -8.15 20.64
CA LEU A 236 -15.32 -7.10 20.19
C LEU A 236 -16.73 -7.66 20.03
N ARG A 237 -17.76 -6.92 20.44
CA ARG A 237 -19.16 -7.29 20.22
C ARG A 237 -19.65 -6.81 18.85
N PRO A 238 -20.52 -7.58 18.18
CA PRO A 238 -21.19 -7.12 16.97
C PRO A 238 -22.00 -5.83 17.14
N ASN A 239 -22.02 -5.01 16.09
CA ASN A 239 -22.73 -3.74 15.98
C ASN A 239 -22.44 -2.79 17.16
N SER A 240 -21.19 -2.80 17.65
CA SER A 240 -20.73 -1.96 18.74
C SER A 240 -19.78 -0.86 18.26
N ARG A 241 -19.35 0.03 19.16
CA ARG A 241 -18.38 1.10 18.84
C ARG A 241 -16.98 0.81 19.36
N GLY A 242 -16.72 -0.41 19.83
CA GLY A 242 -15.43 -0.78 20.42
C GLY A 242 -14.25 -0.67 19.45
N ILE A 243 -14.49 -0.66 18.14
CA ILE A 243 -13.44 -0.47 17.13
C ILE A 243 -12.69 0.86 17.32
N ASP A 244 -13.33 1.89 17.87
CA ASP A 244 -12.68 3.17 18.16
C ASP A 244 -11.56 3.01 19.20
N ALA A 245 -11.82 2.24 20.27
CA ALA A 245 -10.82 1.93 21.30
C ALA A 245 -9.70 1.02 20.76
N VAL A 246 -10.01 0.11 19.82
CA VAL A 246 -9.02 -0.74 19.14
C VAL A 246 -8.05 0.12 18.32
N ARG A 247 -8.54 1.13 17.62
CA ARG A 247 -7.72 2.06 16.83
C ARG A 247 -6.93 3.04 17.69
N GLU A 248 -7.53 3.55 18.76
CA GLU A 248 -6.82 4.36 19.76
C GLU A 248 -5.62 3.58 20.31
N TRP A 249 -5.81 2.31 20.64
CA TRP A 249 -4.72 1.43 21.06
C TRP A 249 -3.61 1.32 20.00
N CYS A 250 -3.98 1.07 18.75
CA CYS A 250 -3.03 0.99 17.65
C CYS A 250 -2.20 2.28 17.50
N GLY A 251 -2.86 3.43 17.51
CA GLY A 251 -2.20 4.74 17.45
C GLY A 251 -1.22 4.96 18.61
N LEU A 252 -1.57 4.58 19.84
CA LEU A 252 -0.68 4.73 21.00
C LEU A 252 0.59 3.89 20.92
N VAL A 253 0.48 2.65 20.43
CA VAL A 253 1.65 1.78 20.26
C VAL A 253 2.51 2.25 19.09
N ALA A 254 1.90 2.63 17.97
CA ALA A 254 2.59 3.18 16.80
C ALA A 254 3.35 4.47 17.14
N GLU A 255 2.71 5.43 17.83
CA GLU A 255 3.33 6.67 18.28
C GLU A 255 4.58 6.38 19.14
N ARG A 256 4.45 5.43 20.08
CA ARG A 256 5.58 5.02 20.92
C ARG A 256 6.73 4.45 20.09
N TYR A 257 6.44 3.65 19.06
CA TYR A 257 7.45 3.12 18.16
C TYR A 257 8.18 4.24 17.41
N TYR A 258 7.43 5.08 16.69
CA TYR A 258 8.01 6.10 15.83
C TYR A 258 8.78 7.16 16.62
N THR A 259 8.29 7.55 17.81
CA THR A 259 9.03 8.41 18.74
C THR A 259 10.39 7.82 19.12
N LEU A 260 10.45 6.52 19.44
CA LEU A 260 11.71 5.88 19.84
C LEU A 260 12.64 5.65 18.66
N ALA A 261 12.11 5.23 17.51
CA ALA A 261 12.87 5.01 16.30
C ALA A 261 13.50 6.31 15.78
N GLU A 262 12.74 7.41 15.73
CA GLU A 262 13.26 8.73 15.35
C GLU A 262 14.39 9.16 16.30
N ARG A 263 14.16 9.14 17.61
CA ARG A 263 15.17 9.52 18.60
C ARG A 263 16.46 8.72 18.44
N ALA A 264 16.35 7.40 18.25
CA ALA A 264 17.48 6.51 18.10
C ALA A 264 18.24 6.75 16.79
N ILE A 265 17.54 6.86 15.66
CA ILE A 265 18.14 7.10 14.34
C ILE A 265 18.80 8.47 14.29
N ARG A 266 18.11 9.54 14.71
CA ARG A 266 18.65 10.91 14.68
C ARG A 266 19.85 11.09 15.62
N ALA A 267 19.86 10.41 16.76
CA ALA A 267 21.02 10.43 17.65
C ALA A 267 22.23 9.69 17.06
N ALA A 268 22.00 8.63 16.29
CA ALA A 268 23.06 7.89 15.62
C ALA A 268 23.59 8.61 14.37
N ASP A 269 22.69 9.21 13.57
CA ASP A 269 22.98 9.90 12.31
C ASP A 269 21.98 11.04 12.03
N PRO A 270 22.32 12.28 12.40
CA PRO A 270 21.44 13.43 12.25
C PRO A 270 21.31 13.93 10.80
N ASP A 271 22.11 13.39 9.85
CA ASP A 271 22.14 13.81 8.46
C ASP A 271 21.41 12.85 7.51
N ALA A 272 20.90 11.73 8.01
CA ALA A 272 20.18 10.73 7.22
C ALA A 272 18.68 11.02 7.17
N LEU A 273 18.05 10.72 6.04
CA LEU A 273 16.59 10.68 5.94
C LEU A 273 16.05 9.45 6.68
N TYR A 274 14.92 9.62 7.38
CA TYR A 274 14.20 8.53 8.03
C TYR A 274 12.87 8.28 7.32
N PHE A 275 12.67 7.06 6.82
CA PHE A 275 11.53 6.69 5.97
C PHE A 275 10.42 5.90 6.70
N GLY A 276 10.60 5.60 7.98
CA GLY A 276 9.68 4.73 8.71
C GLY A 276 9.93 3.24 8.45
N ASP A 277 8.88 2.44 8.57
CA ASP A 277 8.91 0.99 8.71
C ASP A 277 8.41 0.20 7.48
N ARG A 278 8.35 0.87 6.32
CA ARG A 278 7.83 0.32 5.05
C ARG A 278 6.43 -0.27 5.26
N LEU A 279 5.42 0.62 5.33
CA LEU A 279 4.03 0.21 5.50
C LEU A 279 3.69 -0.88 4.48
N PRO A 280 2.96 -1.95 4.84
CA PRO A 280 2.62 -3.00 3.90
C PRO A 280 1.69 -2.47 2.79
N ILE A 281 1.16 -3.36 1.95
CA ILE A 281 0.18 -3.07 0.88
C ILE A 281 -1.18 -2.50 1.39
N TYR A 282 -1.20 -2.02 2.62
CA TYR A 282 -2.24 -1.36 3.41
C TYR A 282 -1.61 -0.56 4.54
N TYR A 283 -2.38 0.40 5.05
CA TYR A 283 -2.04 1.11 6.27
C TYR A 283 -3.26 1.33 7.16
N ASP A 284 -3.03 1.26 8.47
CA ASP A 284 -3.99 1.75 9.45
C ASP A 284 -3.89 3.28 9.56
N PRO A 285 -4.99 4.04 9.39
CA PRO A 285 -4.93 5.49 9.47
C PRO A 285 -4.40 6.06 10.79
N ALA A 286 -4.60 5.36 11.92
CA ALA A 286 -4.07 5.77 13.21
C ALA A 286 -2.54 5.64 13.24
N ALA A 287 -1.99 4.60 12.61
CA ALA A 287 -0.55 4.41 12.51
C ALA A 287 0.11 5.44 11.59
N VAL A 288 -0.52 5.80 10.46
CA VAL A 288 0.02 6.86 9.57
C VAL A 288 -0.01 8.22 10.26
N LYS A 289 -1.09 8.55 10.99
CA LYS A 289 -1.14 9.79 11.78
C LYS A 289 -0.03 9.83 12.85
N ALA A 290 0.25 8.69 13.48
CA ALA A 290 1.32 8.56 14.46
C ALA A 290 2.72 8.61 13.83
N MET A 291 2.92 8.08 12.61
CA MET A 291 4.23 8.08 11.96
C MET A 291 4.65 9.45 11.42
N ALA A 292 3.69 10.21 10.89
CA ALA A 292 3.95 11.38 10.07
C ALA A 292 4.79 12.48 10.75
N PRO A 293 4.64 12.76 12.07
CA PRO A 293 5.49 13.72 12.75
C PRO A 293 6.97 13.33 12.84
N HIS A 294 7.28 12.04 12.75
CA HIS A 294 8.59 11.48 13.04
C HIS A 294 9.46 11.19 11.81
N VAL A 295 8.82 10.90 10.68
CA VAL A 295 9.51 10.51 9.42
C VAL A 295 9.73 11.71 8.51
N ASP A 296 10.77 11.67 7.68
CA ASP A 296 11.01 12.68 6.64
C ASP A 296 10.11 12.43 5.42
N ALA A 297 9.98 11.17 5.02
CA ALA A 297 9.13 10.66 3.95
C ALA A 297 8.53 9.32 4.38
N ILE A 298 7.45 8.89 3.77
CA ILE A 298 6.78 7.62 4.08
C ILE A 298 7.25 6.54 3.12
N ALA A 299 7.81 5.44 3.64
CA ALA A 299 8.02 4.22 2.88
C ALA A 299 6.77 3.35 2.85
N VAL A 300 6.38 2.87 1.66
CA VAL A 300 5.25 1.95 1.47
C VAL A 300 5.58 0.84 0.48
N ASN A 301 5.19 -0.38 0.80
CA ASN A 301 5.13 -1.49 -0.14
C ASN A 301 3.77 -1.45 -0.84
N TYR A 302 3.74 -1.72 -2.16
CA TYR A 302 2.54 -1.58 -2.97
C TYR A 302 2.42 -2.69 -4.01
N ASN A 303 1.29 -3.40 -3.96
CA ASN A 303 0.91 -4.35 -4.99
C ASN A 303 0.17 -3.59 -6.13
N VAL A 304 0.56 -3.77 -7.38
CA VAL A 304 -0.11 -3.08 -8.49
C VAL A 304 -1.54 -3.64 -8.66
N ASP A 305 -2.52 -2.81 -9.00
CA ASP A 305 -3.95 -3.19 -8.87
C ASP A 305 -4.52 -3.91 -10.09
N ALA A 306 -3.89 -3.76 -11.26
CA ALA A 306 -4.29 -4.45 -12.47
C ALA A 306 -3.09 -4.72 -13.39
N GLY A 307 -3.25 -5.71 -14.28
CA GLY A 307 -2.20 -6.20 -15.16
C GLY A 307 -1.73 -5.18 -16.20
N ASP A 308 -2.52 -4.12 -16.43
CA ASP A 308 -2.18 -2.98 -17.28
C ASP A 308 -1.31 -1.92 -16.58
N GLY A 309 -0.90 -2.17 -15.34
CA GLY A 309 -0.06 -1.26 -14.56
C GLY A 309 -0.83 -0.18 -13.80
N TRP A 310 -2.16 -0.29 -13.72
CA TRP A 310 -3.00 0.69 -13.02
C TRP A 310 -2.70 0.77 -11.52
N LEU A 311 -2.78 1.99 -10.98
CA LEU A 311 -2.64 2.30 -9.57
C LEU A 311 -3.95 2.93 -9.07
N ALA A 312 -4.54 2.37 -8.03
CA ALA A 312 -5.72 2.91 -7.37
C ALA A 312 -5.29 4.10 -6.51
N ARG A 313 -5.80 5.28 -6.87
CA ARG A 313 -5.32 6.57 -6.38
C ARG A 313 -5.69 6.81 -4.92
N TYR A 314 -6.80 6.25 -4.44
CA TYR A 314 -7.25 6.37 -3.04
C TYR A 314 -6.15 6.06 -2.01
N PHE A 315 -5.25 5.12 -2.33
CA PHE A 315 -4.17 4.71 -1.44
C PHE A 315 -3.20 5.87 -1.19
N PHE A 316 -2.77 6.53 -2.25
CA PHE A 316 -1.82 7.63 -2.17
C PHE A 316 -2.48 8.93 -1.72
N ASP A 317 -3.68 9.24 -2.21
CA ASP A 317 -4.48 10.38 -1.72
C ASP A 317 -4.77 10.27 -0.22
N GLY A 318 -5.05 9.06 0.27
CA GLY A 318 -5.27 8.80 1.68
C GLY A 318 -4.00 9.00 2.51
N LEU A 319 -2.86 8.52 2.03
CA LEU A 319 -1.56 8.75 2.68
C LEU A 319 -1.20 10.23 2.74
N GLU A 320 -1.36 10.96 1.63
CA GLU A 320 -1.09 12.39 1.56
C GLU A 320 -1.92 13.14 2.62
N LYS A 321 -3.24 12.90 2.67
CA LYS A 321 -4.15 13.53 3.64
C LYS A 321 -3.80 13.18 5.09
N LEU A 322 -3.48 11.92 5.37
CA LEU A 322 -3.17 11.46 6.74
C LEU A 322 -1.82 11.98 7.24
N SER A 323 -0.86 12.14 6.32
CA SER A 323 0.51 12.53 6.64
C SER A 323 0.75 14.04 6.60
N GLY A 324 -0.21 14.81 6.08
CA GLY A 324 -0.05 16.25 5.85
C GLY A 324 0.86 16.54 4.66
N GLY A 325 0.81 15.73 3.61
CA GLY A 325 1.59 15.90 2.39
C GLY A 325 3.04 15.45 2.48
N LYS A 326 3.35 14.40 3.27
CA LYS A 326 4.70 13.85 3.30
C LYS A 326 5.02 13.17 1.96
N PRO A 327 6.24 13.33 1.44
CA PRO A 327 6.68 12.59 0.26
C PRO A 327 6.64 11.08 0.50
N VAL A 328 6.41 10.29 -0.55
CA VAL A 328 6.29 8.84 -0.50
C VAL A 328 7.41 8.17 -1.29
N LEU A 329 8.02 7.14 -0.73
CA LEU A 329 8.89 6.21 -1.46
C LEU A 329 8.17 4.87 -1.55
N VAL A 330 7.88 4.39 -2.77
CA VAL A 330 7.36 3.03 -2.95
C VAL A 330 8.53 2.06 -2.82
N THR A 331 8.59 1.29 -1.75
CA THR A 331 9.76 0.51 -1.35
C THR A 331 9.74 -0.94 -1.80
N GLU A 332 8.58 -1.45 -2.17
CA GLU A 332 8.42 -2.71 -2.90
C GLU A 332 7.25 -2.57 -3.86
N TRP A 333 7.48 -3.01 -5.09
CA TRP A 333 6.45 -3.32 -6.06
C TRP A 333 7.01 -4.37 -7.02
N PHE A 334 6.13 -5.14 -7.64
CA PHE A 334 6.51 -6.30 -8.41
C PHE A 334 5.47 -6.65 -9.46
N PHE A 335 5.90 -7.47 -10.42
CA PHE A 335 5.05 -8.25 -11.30
C PHE A 335 5.64 -9.67 -11.38
N ALA A 336 4.78 -10.67 -11.31
CA ALA A 336 5.07 -12.06 -11.63
C ALA A 336 4.34 -12.50 -12.91
N ALA A 337 4.79 -13.58 -13.53
CA ALA A 337 4.12 -14.21 -14.67
C ALA A 337 4.08 -15.73 -14.53
N ARG A 338 2.93 -16.33 -14.88
CA ARG A 338 2.79 -17.80 -14.92
C ARG A 338 3.75 -18.44 -15.93
N GLU A 339 4.02 -17.75 -17.04
CA GLU A 339 5.15 -18.05 -17.92
C GLU A 339 6.47 -17.67 -17.22
N ASN A 340 7.14 -18.64 -16.59
CA ASN A 340 8.45 -18.38 -15.97
C ASN A 340 9.43 -19.55 -16.17
N ARG A 341 10.73 -19.25 -16.12
CA ARG A 341 11.82 -20.21 -16.42
C ARG A 341 12.29 -20.98 -15.18
N THR A 342 12.06 -20.44 -13.99
CA THR A 342 12.48 -21.00 -12.70
C THR A 342 11.55 -22.14 -12.24
N GLY A 343 10.30 -22.14 -12.71
CA GLY A 343 9.26 -23.09 -12.33
C GLY A 343 8.52 -22.71 -11.04
N ASN A 344 8.53 -21.41 -10.69
CA ASN A 344 7.77 -20.89 -9.55
C ASN A 344 6.27 -21.00 -9.84
N THR A 345 5.51 -21.34 -8.82
CA THR A 345 4.05 -21.49 -8.90
C THR A 345 3.30 -20.16 -8.82
N ASN A 346 3.95 -19.10 -8.33
CA ASN A 346 3.36 -17.80 -7.99
C ASN A 346 2.15 -17.98 -7.07
N ASN A 347 2.39 -18.63 -5.92
CA ASN A 347 1.40 -19.27 -5.06
C ASN A 347 0.55 -18.36 -4.15
N GLY A 348 0.38 -17.10 -4.51
CA GLY A 348 -0.45 -16.19 -3.71
C GLY A 348 -1.17 -15.14 -4.54
N HIS A 349 -1.35 -13.98 -3.93
CA HIS A 349 -2.28 -12.93 -4.36
C HIS A 349 -1.58 -11.72 -4.99
N LEU A 350 -0.25 -11.76 -5.04
CA LEU A 350 0.56 -10.67 -5.56
C LEU A 350 0.42 -10.58 -7.08
N MET A 351 0.60 -9.38 -7.64
CA MET A 351 0.40 -9.08 -9.07
C MET A 351 1.04 -10.14 -9.96
N THR A 352 0.21 -10.98 -10.57
CA THR A 352 0.61 -12.11 -11.40
C THR A 352 -0.20 -12.13 -12.68
N VAL A 353 0.49 -12.00 -13.81
CA VAL A 353 -0.11 -12.06 -15.15
C VAL A 353 0.16 -13.40 -15.83
N GLY A 354 -0.42 -13.64 -17.00
CA GLY A 354 -0.28 -14.90 -17.72
C GLY A 354 1.13 -15.07 -18.31
N THR A 355 1.61 -14.03 -18.99
CA THR A 355 2.80 -14.10 -19.87
C THR A 355 3.90 -13.12 -19.49
N GLN A 356 5.13 -13.39 -19.93
CA GLN A 356 6.24 -12.44 -19.77
C GLN A 356 6.05 -11.15 -20.58
N ALA A 357 5.23 -11.19 -21.65
CA ALA A 357 4.90 -9.99 -22.42
C ALA A 357 3.97 -9.06 -21.65
N GLU A 358 2.91 -9.60 -21.04
CA GLU A 358 2.03 -8.85 -20.14
C GLU A 358 2.82 -8.30 -18.94
N ARG A 359 3.75 -9.09 -18.39
CA ARG A 359 4.60 -8.70 -17.26
C ARG A 359 5.43 -7.46 -17.59
N ALA A 360 6.05 -7.47 -18.77
CA ALA A 360 6.86 -6.36 -19.25
C ALA A 360 6.03 -5.10 -19.52
N GLN A 361 4.87 -5.26 -20.17
CA GLN A 361 3.96 -4.15 -20.47
C GLN A 361 3.40 -3.51 -19.19
N GLY A 362 2.84 -4.33 -18.29
CA GLY A 362 2.25 -3.87 -17.03
C GLY A 362 3.28 -3.21 -16.12
N ALA A 363 4.47 -3.80 -15.97
CA ALA A 363 5.53 -3.22 -15.17
C ALA A 363 6.00 -1.85 -15.71
N ALA A 364 6.21 -1.75 -17.03
CA ALA A 364 6.61 -0.48 -17.65
C ALA A 364 5.51 0.59 -17.60
N ALA A 365 4.24 0.20 -17.63
CA ALA A 365 3.12 1.11 -17.41
C ALA A 365 3.05 1.58 -15.95
N ALA A 366 3.19 0.66 -14.99
CA ALA A 366 3.20 0.98 -13.56
C ALA A 366 4.33 1.96 -13.20
N THR A 367 5.55 1.77 -13.72
CA THR A 367 6.66 2.73 -13.54
C THR A 367 6.28 4.15 -13.97
N ARG A 368 5.62 4.30 -15.13
CA ARG A 368 5.17 5.62 -15.62
C ARG A 368 4.03 6.17 -14.78
N ASN A 369 3.10 5.33 -14.35
CA ASN A 369 1.99 5.73 -13.50
C ASN A 369 2.48 6.20 -12.12
N PHE A 370 3.46 5.52 -11.51
CA PHE A 370 4.09 6.00 -10.27
C PHE A 370 4.80 7.33 -10.48
N ALA A 371 5.54 7.48 -11.58
CA ALA A 371 6.21 8.74 -11.90
C ALA A 371 5.22 9.90 -12.09
N ALA A 372 4.01 9.64 -12.56
CA ALA A 372 2.98 10.66 -12.74
C ALA A 372 2.34 11.14 -11.42
N LEU A 373 2.64 10.52 -10.28
CA LEU A 373 2.18 10.93 -8.96
C LEU A 373 3.21 11.89 -8.33
N PRO A 374 2.85 13.16 -8.06
CA PRO A 374 3.81 14.20 -7.68
C PRO A 374 4.44 14.01 -6.30
N GLU A 375 3.80 13.29 -5.39
CA GLU A 375 4.30 13.01 -4.04
C GLU A 375 5.29 11.84 -3.99
N ILE A 376 5.35 11.00 -5.03
CA ILE A 376 6.19 9.80 -5.05
C ILE A 376 7.61 10.18 -5.47
N VAL A 377 8.57 10.15 -4.56
CA VAL A 377 9.99 10.51 -4.84
C VAL A 377 10.79 9.37 -5.49
N GLY A 378 10.17 8.21 -5.66
CA GLY A 378 10.77 7.06 -6.30
C GLY A 378 10.04 5.74 -6.03
N THR A 379 10.53 4.69 -6.68
CA THR A 379 10.05 3.33 -6.52
C THR A 379 11.21 2.33 -6.43
N GLN A 380 11.01 1.20 -5.76
CA GLN A 380 12.00 0.13 -5.62
C GLN A 380 11.37 -1.21 -6.02
N TRP A 381 11.90 -1.82 -7.08
CA TRP A 381 11.48 -3.12 -7.55
C TRP A 381 11.86 -4.21 -6.55
N PHE A 382 10.92 -5.09 -6.22
CA PHE A 382 11.19 -6.31 -5.46
C PHE A 382 11.09 -7.48 -6.43
N GLN A 383 12.16 -8.17 -6.81
CA GLN A 383 13.55 -8.07 -6.36
C GLN A 383 14.50 -8.44 -7.51
N TYR A 384 15.83 -8.48 -7.26
CA TYR A 384 16.81 -8.72 -8.34
C TYR A 384 16.66 -10.08 -9.04
N TYR A 385 16.49 -11.17 -8.28
CA TYR A 385 16.40 -12.54 -8.81
C TYR A 385 15.10 -13.25 -8.36
N ASP A 386 14.69 -14.28 -9.11
CA ASP A 386 13.53 -15.10 -8.77
C ASP A 386 13.68 -15.82 -7.41
N HIS A 387 12.56 -16.13 -6.75
CA HIS A 387 12.59 -17.03 -5.60
C HIS A 387 13.15 -18.40 -5.98
N PRO A 388 13.69 -19.15 -5.01
CA PRO A 388 14.14 -20.50 -5.25
C PRO A 388 13.05 -21.37 -5.89
N LYS A 389 13.46 -22.33 -6.72
CA LYS A 389 12.57 -23.34 -7.27
C LYS A 389 11.90 -24.13 -6.13
N GLY A 390 10.57 -24.05 -6.07
CA GLY A 390 9.77 -24.66 -5.00
C GLY A 390 9.53 -23.74 -3.80
N GLY A 391 9.93 -22.48 -3.89
CA GLY A 391 9.66 -21.44 -2.91
C GLY A 391 10.74 -21.23 -1.85
N ARG A 392 10.60 -20.12 -1.14
CA ARG A 392 11.37 -19.75 0.05
C ARG A 392 10.89 -20.55 1.27
N SER A 393 11.64 -20.49 2.36
CA SER A 393 11.33 -21.22 3.60
C SER A 393 10.05 -20.76 4.31
N ASP A 394 9.60 -19.54 4.04
CA ASP A 394 8.31 -19.00 4.51
C ASP A 394 7.14 -19.36 3.58
N GLY A 395 7.42 -20.10 2.52
CA GLY A 395 6.42 -20.62 1.59
C GLY A 395 6.22 -19.77 0.33
N GLU A 396 6.78 -18.56 0.23
CA GLU A 396 6.59 -17.76 -0.98
C GLU A 396 7.35 -18.30 -2.19
N ASP A 397 6.68 -18.45 -3.32
CA ASP A 397 7.23 -19.06 -4.53
C ASP A 397 6.90 -18.21 -5.77
N TYR A 398 7.67 -17.14 -6.00
CA TYR A 398 7.41 -16.16 -7.06
C TYR A 398 8.57 -15.92 -8.02
N ASN A 399 8.25 -15.65 -9.29
CA ASN A 399 9.22 -15.24 -10.30
C ASN A 399 9.39 -13.71 -10.37
N PHE A 400 9.60 -13.03 -9.23
CA PHE A 400 9.74 -11.57 -9.20
C PHE A 400 11.04 -11.02 -9.81
N GLY A 401 12.02 -11.87 -10.10
CA GLY A 401 13.34 -11.46 -10.52
C GLY A 401 13.35 -10.62 -11.80
N LEU A 402 14.30 -9.69 -11.88
CA LEU A 402 14.80 -9.13 -13.15
C LEU A 402 15.63 -10.18 -13.91
N VAL A 403 16.26 -11.09 -13.16
CA VAL A 403 16.93 -12.30 -13.66
C VAL A 403 16.31 -13.56 -13.05
N ASP A 404 16.44 -14.70 -13.75
CA ASP A 404 16.10 -16.00 -13.15
C ASP A 404 17.22 -16.51 -12.22
N ILE A 405 17.01 -17.66 -11.57
CA ILE A 405 18.02 -18.29 -10.69
C ILE A 405 19.30 -18.77 -11.44
N GLN A 406 19.36 -18.65 -12.76
CA GLN A 406 20.56 -18.88 -13.58
C GLN A 406 21.22 -17.57 -14.04
N ASP A 407 20.89 -16.43 -13.42
CA ASP A 407 21.39 -15.10 -13.77
C ASP A 407 21.08 -14.68 -15.21
N ARG A 408 20.06 -15.27 -15.84
CA ARG A 408 19.61 -14.85 -17.17
C ARG A 408 18.56 -13.75 -17.02
N PRO A 409 18.77 -12.56 -17.60
CA PRO A 409 17.77 -11.50 -17.61
C PRO A 409 16.45 -11.97 -18.23
N TYR A 410 15.32 -11.49 -17.71
CA TYR A 410 14.05 -11.55 -18.43
C TYR A 410 14.03 -10.41 -19.46
N GLU A 411 14.52 -10.68 -20.66
CA GLU A 411 14.92 -9.65 -21.64
C GLU A 411 13.80 -8.64 -21.93
N ARG A 412 12.58 -9.12 -22.19
CA ARG A 412 11.41 -8.27 -22.42
C ARG A 412 11.11 -7.33 -21.24
N LEU A 413 11.23 -7.85 -20.01
CA LEU A 413 10.95 -7.09 -18.80
C LEU A 413 11.99 -5.99 -18.62
N VAL A 414 13.27 -6.34 -18.66
CA VAL A 414 14.35 -5.36 -18.44
C VAL A 414 14.43 -4.32 -19.55
N GLU A 415 14.13 -4.68 -20.81
CA GLU A 415 14.03 -3.73 -21.92
C GLU A 415 12.87 -2.74 -21.74
N ALA A 416 11.69 -3.23 -21.35
CA ALA A 416 10.51 -2.40 -21.12
C ALA A 416 10.69 -1.46 -19.91
N LEU A 417 11.24 -1.98 -18.81
CA LEU A 417 11.62 -1.18 -17.64
C LEU A 417 12.71 -0.16 -17.98
N ALA A 418 13.72 -0.51 -18.78
CA ALA A 418 14.76 0.43 -19.19
C ALA A 418 14.18 1.66 -19.92
N ALA A 419 13.21 1.44 -20.80
CA ALA A 419 12.50 2.53 -21.46
C ALA A 419 11.70 3.37 -20.44
N ALA A 420 10.89 2.72 -19.60
CA ALA A 420 10.05 3.42 -18.62
C ALA A 420 10.86 4.19 -17.56
N ASN A 421 11.95 3.61 -17.07
CA ASN A 421 12.88 4.20 -16.10
C ASN A 421 13.55 5.46 -16.65
N ARG A 422 13.90 5.48 -17.95
CA ARG A 422 14.44 6.68 -18.61
C ARG A 422 13.40 7.79 -18.78
N ASP A 423 12.14 7.44 -18.99
CA ASP A 423 11.03 8.40 -19.10
C ASP A 423 10.63 8.98 -17.73
N ALA A 424 10.73 8.18 -16.67
CA ALA A 424 10.15 8.46 -15.35
C ALA A 424 10.53 9.84 -14.77
N PRO A 425 11.80 10.29 -14.73
CA PRO A 425 12.12 11.62 -14.21
C PRO A 425 11.47 12.77 -15.00
N THR A 426 11.30 12.62 -16.32
CA THR A 426 10.62 13.64 -17.14
C THR A 426 9.12 13.63 -16.92
N ILE A 427 8.51 12.44 -16.82
CA ILE A 427 7.08 12.31 -16.46
C ILE A 427 6.83 12.94 -15.10
N HIS A 428 7.68 12.64 -14.12
CA HIS A 428 7.56 13.16 -12.77
C HIS A 428 7.75 14.68 -12.68
N ALA A 429 8.72 15.24 -13.41
CA ALA A 429 8.87 16.70 -13.50
C ALA A 429 7.67 17.41 -14.14
N ALA A 430 6.87 16.70 -14.94
CA ALA A 430 5.64 17.19 -15.55
C ALA A 430 4.38 16.75 -14.79
N ALA A 431 4.51 16.04 -13.66
CA ALA A 431 3.39 15.64 -12.84
C ALA A 431 2.67 16.90 -12.35
N LEU A 432 1.34 16.88 -12.50
CA LEU A 432 0.47 17.94 -12.02
C LEU A 432 -0.52 17.30 -11.05
N GLU A 433 -0.85 18.05 -10.01
CA GLU A 433 -2.03 17.75 -9.22
C GLU A 433 -3.25 17.66 -10.15
N PRO A 434 -4.01 16.55 -10.12
CA PRO A 434 -5.21 16.43 -10.93
C PRO A 434 -6.15 17.60 -10.64
N SER A 435 -6.40 18.44 -11.65
CA SER A 435 -7.44 19.45 -11.53
C SER A 435 -8.80 18.74 -11.40
N GLY A 436 -9.58 19.13 -10.38
CA GLY A 436 -10.91 18.59 -10.16
C GLY A 436 -11.71 18.61 -11.46
N ARG A 437 -12.21 17.45 -11.90
CA ARG A 437 -13.03 17.38 -13.11
C ARG A 437 -14.41 17.94 -12.81
N ASP A 438 -14.64 19.19 -13.19
CA ASP A 438 -15.99 19.79 -13.28
C ASP A 438 -16.78 19.30 -14.51
N ALA A 439 -16.21 18.38 -15.28
CA ALA A 439 -16.85 17.80 -16.47
C ALA A 439 -17.92 16.77 -16.06
N PRO A 440 -19.05 16.68 -16.82
CA PRO A 440 -20.02 15.61 -16.63
C PRO A 440 -19.37 14.23 -16.76
N VAL A 441 -19.71 13.31 -15.85
CA VAL A 441 -19.25 11.92 -15.92
C VAL A 441 -19.95 11.23 -17.09
N VAL A 442 -19.18 10.69 -18.03
CA VAL A 442 -19.71 9.91 -19.16
C VAL A 442 -19.32 8.46 -18.94
N LEU A 443 -20.30 7.60 -18.67
CA LEU A 443 -20.03 6.17 -18.48
C LEU A 443 -19.65 5.51 -19.81
N PRO A 444 -18.49 4.83 -19.88
CA PRO A 444 -18.05 4.15 -21.10
C PRO A 444 -18.90 2.90 -21.37
N HIS A 445 -19.09 2.61 -22.66
CA HIS A 445 -19.56 1.30 -23.10
C HIS A 445 -18.40 0.30 -23.04
N ALA A 446 -18.58 -0.80 -22.30
CA ALA A 446 -17.63 -1.89 -22.22
C ALA A 446 -18.34 -3.16 -21.73
N ASP A 447 -18.14 -4.27 -22.42
CA ASP A 447 -18.55 -5.60 -21.95
C ASP A 447 -17.46 -6.17 -21.05
N ILE A 448 -17.68 -6.09 -19.75
CA ILE A 448 -16.73 -6.52 -18.71
C ILE A 448 -16.83 -8.04 -18.53
N ASP A 449 -15.69 -8.72 -18.63
CA ASP A 449 -15.58 -10.14 -18.32
C ASP A 449 -15.31 -10.33 -16.82
N ILE A 450 -16.38 -10.34 -16.04
CA ILE A 450 -16.28 -10.49 -14.59
C ILE A 450 -15.63 -11.82 -14.17
N ASP A 451 -15.65 -12.84 -15.02
CA ASP A 451 -15.00 -14.13 -14.70
C ASP A 451 -13.47 -14.04 -14.81
N ALA A 452 -12.93 -13.01 -15.47
CA ALA A 452 -11.50 -12.72 -15.53
C ALA A 452 -10.92 -12.34 -14.16
N LYS A 453 -11.76 -11.92 -13.19
CA LYS A 453 -11.34 -11.56 -11.82
C LYS A 453 -10.19 -10.54 -11.82
N SER A 454 -10.33 -9.51 -12.64
CA SER A 454 -9.29 -8.52 -12.84
C SER A 454 -9.89 -7.20 -13.29
N LEU A 455 -9.39 -6.10 -12.75
CA LEU A 455 -9.80 -4.77 -13.21
C LEU A 455 -9.12 -4.36 -14.54
N THR A 456 -8.36 -5.26 -15.19
CA THR A 456 -7.53 -4.93 -16.37
C THR A 456 -8.37 -4.52 -17.60
N ASP A 457 -9.51 -5.16 -17.83
CA ASP A 457 -10.39 -4.93 -18.99
C ASP A 457 -11.25 -3.67 -18.88
N TRP A 458 -11.28 -3.05 -17.70
CA TRP A 458 -12.00 -1.80 -17.48
C TRP A 458 -11.37 -0.65 -18.28
N PRO A 459 -12.18 0.18 -18.97
CA PRO A 459 -11.70 1.33 -19.74
C PRO A 459 -11.29 2.49 -18.81
N LYS A 460 -10.17 2.32 -18.12
CA LYS A 460 -9.59 3.29 -17.19
C LYS A 460 -8.84 4.38 -17.97
N PRO A 461 -8.92 5.67 -17.57
CA PRO A 461 -9.65 6.21 -16.41
C PRO A 461 -11.11 6.57 -16.69
N ALA A 462 -11.68 6.26 -17.86
CA ALA A 462 -13.01 6.71 -18.25
C ALA A 462 -14.14 6.07 -17.41
N SER A 463 -13.94 4.85 -16.91
CA SER A 463 -14.88 4.17 -16.01
C SER A 463 -14.77 4.60 -14.54
N LEU A 464 -13.65 5.23 -14.12
CA LEU A 464 -13.43 5.62 -12.73
C LEU A 464 -14.37 6.76 -12.34
N LEU A 465 -15.12 6.57 -11.25
CA LEU A 465 -15.96 7.61 -10.69
C LEU A 465 -15.13 8.72 -10.00
N PRO A 466 -15.65 9.96 -9.92
CA PRO A 466 -15.02 11.01 -9.14
C PRO A 466 -14.73 10.58 -7.68
N PRO A 467 -13.71 11.16 -7.02
CA PRO A 467 -13.41 10.87 -5.63
C PRO A 467 -14.63 11.00 -4.72
N MET A 468 -14.86 10.01 -3.86
CA MET A 468 -15.93 10.03 -2.87
C MET A 468 -15.55 10.93 -1.70
N LYS A 469 -16.56 11.52 -1.04
CA LYS A 469 -16.34 12.32 0.16
C LYS A 469 -16.31 11.42 1.40
N PRO A 470 -15.19 11.30 2.13
CA PRO A 470 -15.12 10.51 3.36
C PRO A 470 -15.84 11.20 4.53
N SER A 471 -16.21 10.39 5.53
CA SER A 471 -16.73 10.82 6.82
C SER A 471 -15.70 11.70 7.57
N PRO A 472 -16.13 12.61 8.45
CA PRO A 472 -15.21 13.50 9.17
C PRO A 472 -14.06 12.75 9.84
N GLY A 473 -12.82 13.17 9.60
CA GLY A 473 -11.61 12.59 10.19
C GLY A 473 -11.10 11.29 9.52
N ALA A 474 -11.86 10.74 8.57
CA ALA A 474 -11.45 9.64 7.72
C ALA A 474 -10.84 10.14 6.41
N VAL A 475 -10.22 9.21 5.68
CA VAL A 475 -9.69 9.41 4.32
C VAL A 475 -10.27 8.37 3.39
N ASP A 476 -10.09 8.59 2.09
CA ASP A 476 -10.42 7.67 1.01
C ASP A 476 -9.82 6.29 1.29
N PHE A 477 -10.61 5.26 1.07
CA PHE A 477 -10.22 3.86 1.33
C PHE A 477 -10.65 2.92 0.19
N GLY A 478 -10.98 3.48 -0.97
CA GLY A 478 -11.40 2.73 -2.14
C GLY A 478 -11.93 3.60 -3.26
N GLU A 479 -12.11 2.98 -4.41
CA GLU A 479 -12.57 3.57 -5.66
C GLU A 479 -13.61 2.66 -6.32
N VAL A 480 -14.44 3.28 -7.15
CA VAL A 480 -15.54 2.63 -7.84
C VAL A 480 -15.48 2.96 -9.31
N TYR A 481 -15.68 1.93 -10.13
CA TYR A 481 -15.71 1.99 -11.57
C TYR A 481 -17.12 1.66 -12.05
N LEU A 482 -17.63 2.40 -13.04
CA LEU A 482 -18.89 2.12 -13.71
C LEU A 482 -18.70 2.04 -15.23
N SER A 483 -19.35 1.07 -15.85
CA SER A 483 -19.49 0.94 -17.29
C SER A 483 -20.85 0.33 -17.62
N TRP A 484 -21.25 0.38 -18.89
CA TRP A 484 -22.49 -0.25 -19.34
C TRP A 484 -22.27 -1.07 -20.60
N SER A 485 -23.12 -2.06 -20.80
CA SER A 485 -23.20 -2.85 -22.03
C SER A 485 -24.65 -3.24 -22.32
N GLU A 486 -24.85 -4.00 -23.38
CA GLU A 486 -26.14 -4.61 -23.73
C GLU A 486 -26.66 -5.51 -22.60
N ARG A 487 -25.76 -6.09 -21.78
CA ARG A 487 -26.12 -6.96 -20.65
C ARG A 487 -26.65 -6.18 -19.45
N GLY A 488 -26.11 -4.99 -19.18
CA GLY A 488 -26.46 -4.25 -17.97
C GLY A 488 -25.48 -3.13 -17.59
N LEU A 489 -25.59 -2.69 -16.35
CA LEU A 489 -24.64 -1.78 -15.71
C LEU A 489 -23.62 -2.61 -14.91
N ALA A 490 -22.34 -2.50 -15.27
CA ALA A 490 -21.25 -3.12 -14.52
C ALA A 490 -20.71 -2.14 -13.48
N LEU A 491 -20.34 -2.67 -12.31
CA LEU A 491 -19.62 -1.96 -11.26
C LEU A 491 -18.40 -2.77 -10.84
N GLY A 492 -17.25 -2.11 -10.81
CA GLY A 492 -16.00 -2.61 -10.24
C GLY A 492 -15.67 -1.80 -9.00
N THR A 493 -15.07 -2.41 -7.99
CA THR A 493 -14.59 -1.70 -6.80
C THR A 493 -13.26 -2.27 -6.36
N ILE A 494 -12.39 -1.40 -5.90
CA ILE A 494 -11.17 -1.74 -5.17
C ILE A 494 -11.10 -0.87 -3.93
N GLY A 495 -10.71 -1.42 -2.80
CA GLY A 495 -10.49 -0.66 -1.59
C GLY A 495 -9.61 -1.41 -0.61
N GLN A 496 -9.33 -0.78 0.53
CA GLN A 496 -8.56 -1.38 1.60
C GLN A 496 -9.27 -1.29 2.94
N ASP A 497 -9.26 -2.41 3.66
CA ASP A 497 -9.58 -2.48 5.08
C ASP A 497 -9.17 -3.85 5.66
N TYR A 498 -8.81 -3.89 6.94
CA TYR A 498 -8.42 -5.14 7.60
C TYR A 498 -9.51 -5.60 8.58
N PHE A 499 -9.94 -6.87 8.47
CA PHE A 499 -10.93 -7.46 9.37
C PHE A 499 -10.32 -8.59 10.19
N ASP A 500 -10.15 -8.34 11.49
CA ASP A 500 -9.64 -9.35 12.41
C ASP A 500 -10.73 -10.33 12.86
N ILE A 501 -10.78 -11.48 12.18
CA ILE A 501 -11.70 -12.58 12.51
C ILE A 501 -11.54 -13.03 13.96
N SER A 502 -10.33 -13.00 14.52
CA SER A 502 -10.05 -13.50 15.86
C SER A 502 -10.61 -12.58 16.94
N LEU A 503 -10.58 -11.26 16.71
CA LEU A 503 -11.12 -10.28 17.64
C LEU A 503 -12.66 -10.25 17.67
N PHE A 504 -13.32 -10.75 16.63
CA PHE A 504 -14.76 -10.57 16.40
C PHE A 504 -15.56 -11.89 16.39
N PRO A 505 -15.75 -12.56 17.55
CA PRO A 505 -16.58 -13.75 17.62
C PRO A 505 -18.07 -13.40 17.51
N TYR A 506 -18.78 -14.10 16.64
CA TYR A 506 -20.23 -13.98 16.47
C TYR A 506 -20.92 -15.36 16.38
N SER A 507 -22.20 -15.41 16.73
CA SER A 507 -23.05 -16.60 16.57
C SER A 507 -24.01 -16.41 15.39
N GLY A 508 -24.42 -17.50 14.74
CA GLY A 508 -25.30 -17.43 13.57
C GLY A 508 -24.59 -16.85 12.35
N GLY A 509 -25.33 -16.15 11.48
CA GLY A 509 -24.76 -15.50 10.28
C GLY A 509 -23.87 -14.30 10.63
N PHE A 510 -23.01 -13.91 9.69
CA PHE A 510 -22.19 -12.70 9.87
C PHE A 510 -23.08 -11.46 10.11
N PRO A 511 -22.79 -10.65 11.14
CA PRO A 511 -23.54 -9.41 11.41
C PRO A 511 -23.37 -8.40 10.26
N LEU A 512 -24.41 -8.20 9.44
CA LEU A 512 -24.33 -7.34 8.25
C LEU A 512 -24.05 -5.86 8.56
N GLY A 513 -24.36 -5.39 9.77
CA GLY A 513 -24.03 -4.02 10.19
C GLY A 513 -22.52 -3.77 10.33
N ASP A 514 -21.75 -4.83 10.60
CA ASP A 514 -20.29 -4.79 10.73
C ASP A 514 -19.55 -5.09 9.42
N ALA A 515 -20.28 -5.41 8.34
CA ALA A 515 -19.68 -5.76 7.07
C ALA A 515 -19.15 -4.54 6.33
N TYR A 516 -17.97 -4.68 5.72
CA TYR A 516 -17.58 -3.83 4.60
C TYR A 516 -18.64 -3.95 3.52
N ARG A 517 -19.07 -2.82 2.97
CA ARG A 517 -20.15 -2.80 1.98
C ARG A 517 -20.06 -1.63 1.04
N LEU A 518 -20.62 -1.85 -0.16
CA LEU A 518 -20.85 -0.84 -1.17
C LEU A 518 -22.35 -0.75 -1.45
N GLU A 519 -22.91 0.45 -1.35
CA GLU A 519 -24.31 0.78 -1.60
C GLU A 519 -24.41 1.57 -2.90
N LEU A 520 -25.22 1.08 -3.85
CA LEU A 520 -25.46 1.71 -5.15
C LEU A 520 -26.93 2.08 -5.27
N GLY A 521 -27.22 3.37 -5.37
CA GLY A 521 -28.49 3.92 -5.78
C GLY A 521 -28.41 4.41 -7.22
N VAL A 522 -29.35 4.01 -8.08
CA VAL A 522 -29.39 4.42 -9.49
C VAL A 522 -30.81 4.80 -9.92
N ASP A 523 -30.93 5.85 -10.72
CA ASP A 523 -32.20 6.33 -11.29
C ASP A 523 -32.03 6.79 -12.74
N PHE A 524 -32.74 6.12 -13.65
CA PHE A 524 -32.83 6.44 -15.08
C PHE A 524 -34.13 7.22 -15.42
N GLY A 525 -34.74 7.88 -14.43
CA GLY A 525 -36.01 8.61 -14.56
C GLY A 525 -37.26 7.77 -14.25
N ALA A 526 -37.09 6.50 -13.89
CA ALA A 526 -38.16 5.58 -13.48
C ALA A 526 -38.29 5.44 -11.95
N GLY A 527 -37.53 6.23 -11.20
CA GLY A 527 -37.44 6.18 -9.74
C GLY A 527 -36.21 5.40 -9.28
N PRO A 528 -35.69 5.69 -8.07
CA PRO A 528 -34.44 5.13 -7.59
C PRO A 528 -34.55 3.64 -7.29
N ARG A 529 -33.58 2.87 -7.78
CA ARG A 529 -33.30 1.49 -7.38
C ARG A 529 -32.06 1.48 -6.51
N ARG A 530 -32.09 0.68 -5.45
CA ARG A 530 -30.99 0.56 -4.49
C ARG A 530 -30.52 -0.89 -4.44
N PHE A 531 -29.21 -1.04 -4.34
CA PHE A 531 -28.52 -2.31 -4.20
C PHE A 531 -27.43 -2.17 -3.15
N THR A 532 -27.14 -3.24 -2.43
CA THR A 532 -26.03 -3.28 -1.48
C THR A 532 -25.22 -4.54 -1.70
N LEU A 533 -23.92 -4.37 -1.95
CA LEU A 533 -22.94 -5.42 -2.00
C LEU A 533 -22.26 -5.53 -0.63
N PHE A 534 -22.55 -6.60 0.10
CA PHE A 534 -21.87 -6.91 1.36
C PHE A 534 -20.71 -7.85 1.11
N PHE A 535 -19.59 -7.62 1.78
CA PHE A 535 -18.46 -8.54 1.81
C PHE A 535 -18.55 -9.35 3.09
N ILE A 536 -18.63 -10.67 2.95
CA ILE A 536 -18.81 -11.59 4.09
C ILE A 536 -17.50 -12.38 4.26
N PRO A 537 -16.76 -12.15 5.34
CA PRO A 537 -15.55 -12.91 5.61
C PRO A 537 -15.91 -14.35 6.00
N PRO A 538 -14.99 -15.33 5.80
CA PRO A 538 -15.21 -16.68 6.28
C PRO A 538 -15.22 -16.71 7.82
N ARG A 539 -15.80 -17.77 8.38
CA ARG A 539 -15.90 -17.95 9.84
C ARG A 539 -14.55 -18.16 10.52
N THR A 540 -13.59 -18.70 9.80
CA THR A 540 -12.29 -19.12 10.34
C THR A 540 -11.20 -18.71 9.37
N LYS A 541 -10.04 -18.33 9.91
CA LYS A 541 -8.84 -18.10 9.12
C LYS A 541 -8.26 -19.45 8.70
N LEU A 542 -8.58 -19.90 7.48
CA LEU A 542 -8.02 -21.12 6.88
C LEU A 542 -6.70 -20.85 6.12
N HIS A 543 -6.56 -19.62 5.63
CA HIS A 543 -5.38 -19.10 4.93
C HIS A 543 -5.07 -17.72 5.49
N ASP A 544 -3.85 -17.22 5.25
CA ASP A 544 -3.50 -15.85 5.61
C ASP A 544 -4.38 -14.80 4.91
N TYR A 545 -4.97 -15.20 3.79
CA TYR A 545 -5.83 -14.39 2.95
C TYR A 545 -7.18 -15.06 2.71
N PRO A 546 -8.16 -14.85 3.60
CA PRO A 546 -9.46 -15.49 3.48
C PRO A 546 -10.26 -14.96 2.28
N GLU A 547 -10.67 -15.85 1.36
CA GLU A 547 -11.64 -15.48 0.32
C GLU A 547 -12.97 -15.05 0.95
N MET A 548 -13.41 -13.83 0.64
CA MET A 548 -14.70 -13.31 1.08
C MET A 548 -15.79 -13.67 0.08
N GLN A 549 -17.02 -13.77 0.58
CA GLN A 549 -18.19 -13.84 -0.27
C GLN A 549 -18.70 -12.42 -0.54
N ALA A 550 -18.67 -11.99 -1.80
CA ALA A 550 -19.46 -10.85 -2.27
C ALA A 550 -20.95 -11.26 -2.33
N ARG A 551 -21.80 -10.58 -1.57
CA ARG A 551 -23.24 -10.87 -1.47
C ARG A 551 -24.05 -9.64 -1.84
N LEU A 552 -24.67 -9.69 -3.01
CA LEU A 552 -25.53 -8.63 -3.52
C LEU A 552 -26.98 -8.76 -3.04
N CYS A 553 -27.51 -7.67 -2.49
CA CYS A 553 -28.86 -7.55 -1.98
C CYS A 553 -29.60 -6.42 -2.70
N ALA A 554 -30.88 -6.65 -3.02
CA ALA A 554 -31.79 -5.59 -3.41
C ALA A 554 -32.20 -4.75 -2.19
N GLY A 555 -32.32 -3.43 -2.37
CA GLY A 555 -32.69 -2.48 -1.32
C GLY A 555 -31.49 -1.75 -0.71
N SER A 556 -31.74 -1.02 0.37
CA SER A 556 -30.68 -0.35 1.15
C SER A 556 -30.01 -1.30 2.14
N ALA A 557 -28.81 -0.92 2.63
CA ALA A 557 -28.14 -1.69 3.67
C ALA A 557 -29.02 -1.82 4.93
N GLN A 558 -29.71 -0.75 5.32
CA GLN A 558 -30.62 -0.75 6.48
C GLN A 558 -31.72 -1.81 6.36
N GLN A 559 -32.32 -1.97 5.18
CA GLN A 559 -33.33 -3.00 4.92
C GLN A 559 -32.73 -4.40 5.03
N ALA A 560 -31.57 -4.62 4.40
CA ALA A 560 -30.89 -5.91 4.42
C ALA A 560 -30.42 -6.31 5.84
N ILE A 561 -29.96 -5.34 6.64
CA ILE A 561 -29.56 -5.55 8.04
C ILE A 561 -30.77 -5.91 8.91
N ALA A 562 -31.89 -5.19 8.75
CA ALA A 562 -33.06 -5.39 9.59
C ALA A 562 -33.87 -6.64 9.23
N SER A 563 -33.94 -7.00 7.95
CA SER A 563 -34.88 -8.03 7.45
C SER A 563 -34.22 -9.13 6.63
N GLY A 564 -32.90 -9.09 6.44
CA GLY A 564 -32.15 -10.05 5.63
C GLY A 564 -31.99 -9.64 4.17
N CYS A 565 -31.04 -10.29 3.49
CA CYS A 565 -30.70 -10.01 2.10
C CYS A 565 -31.75 -10.57 1.13
N THR A 566 -32.31 -9.72 0.28
CA THR A 566 -33.13 -10.17 -0.87
C THR A 566 -32.23 -10.31 -2.11
N PRO A 567 -32.05 -11.52 -2.69
CA PRO A 567 -31.18 -11.70 -3.84
C PRO A 567 -31.63 -10.91 -5.08
N VAL A 568 -30.68 -10.43 -5.87
CA VAL A 568 -30.96 -9.75 -7.14
C VAL A 568 -30.98 -10.77 -8.27
N LYS A 569 -32.12 -10.95 -8.92
CA LYS A 569 -32.30 -11.95 -9.98
C LYS A 569 -31.42 -11.62 -11.20
N ASN A 570 -30.71 -12.63 -11.71
CA ASN A 570 -29.82 -12.55 -12.88
C ASN A 570 -28.68 -11.53 -12.77
N ALA A 571 -28.40 -11.01 -11.57
CA ALA A 571 -27.19 -10.25 -11.33
C ALA A 571 -26.02 -11.21 -11.10
N GLU A 572 -24.84 -10.77 -11.49
CA GLU A 572 -23.61 -11.53 -11.34
C GLU A 572 -22.70 -10.76 -10.37
N THR A 573 -21.97 -11.47 -9.51
CA THR A 573 -21.02 -10.88 -8.57
C THR A 573 -19.83 -11.78 -8.35
N VAL A 574 -18.64 -11.20 -8.34
CA VAL A 574 -17.40 -11.93 -8.13
C VAL A 574 -16.51 -11.15 -7.17
N TYR A 575 -15.94 -11.86 -6.20
CA TYR A 575 -14.88 -11.34 -5.34
C TYR A 575 -13.55 -11.92 -5.80
N PHE A 576 -12.52 -11.08 -5.84
CA PHE A 576 -11.16 -11.53 -6.17
C PHE A 576 -10.05 -10.69 -5.52
N GLY A 577 -10.38 -9.85 -4.53
CA GLY A 577 -9.38 -9.29 -3.62
C GLY A 577 -8.91 -10.36 -2.63
N ALA A 578 -8.34 -11.46 -3.11
CA ALA A 578 -8.02 -12.67 -2.34
C ALA A 578 -6.91 -12.46 -1.28
N ASP A 579 -6.83 -11.27 -0.69
CA ASP A 579 -5.75 -10.71 0.11
C ASP A 579 -6.23 -9.56 0.98
N GLN A 580 -7.02 -9.83 2.02
CA GLN A 580 -7.07 -8.85 3.12
C GLN A 580 -5.64 -8.38 3.38
N PRO A 581 -5.40 -7.07 3.31
CA PRO A 581 -6.36 -5.97 3.47
C PRO A 581 -7.02 -5.37 2.21
N ARG A 582 -6.82 -5.89 0.99
CA ARG A 582 -7.50 -5.42 -0.22
C ARG A 582 -8.85 -6.10 -0.41
N ILE A 583 -9.81 -5.32 -0.91
CA ILE A 583 -11.20 -5.72 -1.08
C ILE A 583 -11.61 -5.32 -2.50
N THR A 584 -11.60 -6.31 -3.40
CA THR A 584 -11.88 -6.11 -4.82
C THR A 584 -13.01 -7.01 -5.28
N ALA A 585 -13.97 -6.43 -5.97
CA ALA A 585 -15.10 -7.15 -6.53
C ALA A 585 -15.64 -6.48 -7.79
N GLU A 586 -16.33 -7.28 -8.59
CA GLU A 586 -17.13 -6.81 -9.70
C GLU A 586 -18.56 -7.31 -9.54
N MET A 587 -19.50 -6.53 -10.08
CA MET A 587 -20.87 -6.95 -10.26
C MET A 587 -21.45 -6.46 -11.57
N LEU A 588 -22.39 -7.24 -12.12
CA LEU A 588 -23.19 -6.87 -13.28
C LEU A 588 -24.66 -6.87 -12.90
N LEU A 589 -25.30 -5.71 -13.03
CA LEU A 589 -26.73 -5.53 -12.81
C LEU A 589 -27.45 -5.52 -14.16
N PRO A 590 -28.26 -6.54 -14.50
CA PRO A 590 -28.97 -6.53 -15.76
C PRO A 590 -30.02 -5.41 -15.79
N TRP A 591 -30.32 -4.88 -16.97
CA TRP A 591 -31.33 -3.82 -17.13
C TRP A 591 -32.69 -4.19 -16.50
N SER A 592 -33.06 -5.47 -16.53
CA SER A 592 -34.26 -5.98 -15.86
C SER A 592 -34.25 -5.82 -14.35
N ALA A 593 -33.08 -5.93 -13.69
CA ALA A 593 -32.96 -5.69 -12.25
C ALA A 593 -33.10 -4.20 -11.90
N LEU A 594 -32.72 -3.33 -12.83
CA LEU A 594 -32.92 -1.89 -12.77
C LEU A 594 -34.38 -1.48 -13.08
N GLY A 595 -35.19 -2.42 -13.59
CA GLY A 595 -36.58 -2.20 -13.96
C GLY A 595 -36.76 -1.38 -15.24
N ILE A 596 -35.75 -1.37 -16.12
CA ILE A 596 -35.77 -0.66 -17.40
C ILE A 596 -35.33 -1.58 -18.55
N SER A 597 -35.62 -1.17 -19.79
CA SER A 597 -34.94 -1.72 -20.98
C SER A 597 -33.57 -1.07 -21.17
N LEU A 598 -32.75 -1.64 -22.04
CA LEU A 598 -31.49 -1.02 -22.48
C LEU A 598 -31.71 0.48 -22.82
N PRO A 599 -31.08 1.42 -22.09
CA PRO A 599 -31.21 2.83 -22.39
C PRO A 599 -30.55 3.17 -23.73
N GLN A 600 -31.06 4.21 -24.39
CA GLN A 600 -30.41 4.74 -25.60
C GLN A 600 -29.10 5.45 -25.23
N PRO A 601 -28.07 5.44 -26.09
CA PRO A 601 -26.87 6.24 -25.88
C PRO A 601 -27.21 7.71 -25.61
N GLY A 602 -26.58 8.28 -24.57
CA GLY A 602 -26.87 9.64 -24.10
C GLY A 602 -27.99 9.76 -23.06
N ALA A 603 -28.62 8.65 -22.67
CA ALA A 603 -29.51 8.61 -21.51
C ALA A 603 -28.79 9.09 -20.24
N LYS A 604 -29.56 9.71 -19.34
CA LYS A 604 -29.05 10.27 -18.08
C LYS A 604 -29.27 9.30 -16.93
N LEU A 605 -28.25 9.17 -16.11
CA LEU A 605 -28.23 8.34 -14.92
C LEU A 605 -27.93 9.21 -13.70
N ARG A 606 -28.80 9.18 -12.69
CA ARG A 606 -28.42 9.66 -11.35
C ARG A 606 -27.89 8.51 -10.54
N ALA A 607 -26.74 8.70 -9.91
CA ALA A 607 -26.10 7.68 -9.08
C ALA A 607 -25.75 8.22 -7.69
N GLU A 608 -25.99 7.39 -6.68
CA GLU A 608 -25.53 7.54 -5.31
C GLU A 608 -24.67 6.31 -5.01
N VAL A 609 -23.43 6.53 -4.59
CA VAL A 609 -22.50 5.45 -4.22
C VAL A 609 -22.01 5.73 -2.82
N THR A 610 -22.14 4.76 -1.93
CA THR A 610 -21.60 4.83 -0.57
C THR A 610 -20.80 3.59 -0.28
N MET A 611 -19.60 3.76 0.27
CA MET A 611 -18.79 2.67 0.80
C MET A 611 -18.70 2.82 2.31
N THR A 612 -18.85 1.71 3.03
CA THR A 612 -18.66 1.64 4.48
C THR A 612 -17.66 0.55 4.80
N SER A 613 -16.69 0.86 5.65
CA SER A 613 -15.64 -0.04 6.08
C SER A 613 -16.15 -1.07 7.09
N TRP A 614 -15.30 -2.01 7.53
CA TRP A 614 -15.65 -2.97 8.58
C TRP A 614 -16.07 -2.23 9.86
N HIS A 615 -16.97 -2.86 10.62
CA HIS A 615 -17.51 -2.33 11.89
C HIS A 615 -18.22 -0.97 11.77
N GLY A 616 -18.52 -0.50 10.56
CA GLY A 616 -19.08 0.84 10.35
C GLY A 616 -18.14 1.98 10.76
N GLU A 617 -16.84 1.70 10.85
CA GLU A 617 -15.82 2.60 11.41
C GLU A 617 -15.69 3.91 10.61
N ARG A 618 -15.72 3.82 9.29
CA ARG A 618 -15.66 4.96 8.37
C ARG A 618 -16.54 4.70 7.16
N TRP A 619 -16.99 5.78 6.54
CA TRP A 619 -17.75 5.72 5.30
C TRP A 619 -17.30 6.82 4.34
N MET A 620 -17.57 6.63 3.06
CA MET A 620 -17.39 7.66 2.03
C MET A 620 -18.52 7.57 1.02
N SER A 621 -18.92 8.72 0.46
CA SER A 621 -20.06 8.76 -0.45
C SER A 621 -19.86 9.73 -1.61
N LEU A 622 -20.44 9.41 -2.74
CA LEU A 622 -20.59 10.26 -3.91
C LEU A 622 -22.07 10.32 -4.28
N SER A 623 -22.57 11.52 -4.56
CA SER A 623 -23.90 11.72 -5.15
C SER A 623 -23.78 12.64 -6.36
N GLY A 624 -24.40 12.27 -7.48
CA GLY A 624 -24.26 13.04 -8.72
C GLY A 624 -25.12 12.53 -9.87
N ALA A 625 -24.99 13.18 -11.02
CA ALA A 625 -25.60 12.79 -12.28
C ALA A 625 -24.51 12.53 -13.34
N ALA A 626 -24.66 11.43 -14.09
CA ALA A 626 -23.88 11.05 -15.25
C ALA A 626 -24.73 11.20 -16.53
#